data_AF-A0A4P5SU74-F1
#
_entry.id   AF-A0A4P5SU74-F1
#
_cell.length_a   1.000
_cell.length_b   1.000
_cell.length_c   1.000
_cell.angle_alpha   90.00
_cell.angle_beta   90.00
_cell.angle_gamma   90.00
#
_symmetry.space_group_name_H-M   'P 1'
#
loop_
_entity.id
_entity.type
_entity.pdbx_description
1 polymer ?
#
loop_
_entity_poly.entity_id
_entity_poly.type
_entity_poly.pdbx_seq_one_letter_code
_entity_poly.pdbx_strand_id
1 'polypeptide(L)'
;MNTQKLKVTVLPLIASLFMGTLFALPVKAQEINIENIASGSVLRYPVALLRGELRGEKTNQTQLATSSWIEQVNRDHRHAITVSNLSRLPLCPYRADMFRSQFKALTELVPGENHIRLECGDVTKEFTLIYRPMPSIRKVRFVYVTDKSGDTRYPTQLVSDPQDYRNKIDTAAKLMQTFMAERMNTLGYGRKTFSFDTDANGKVTISTLRLPCTAEQLKGYSQYQIWSLVQHEVRKRLPNDNAKTLVITAFSRYDSKQSKPLGYASLGGMDYGVVSNLGMCSWPSTITQVPNAFTDTTSVDATRIYNQSAYRNTLWSLASTTIGAALHELGHALGLEHSANPYCVMSTGYQYFHRAFMVDDAPCDLSLFPLRFEEAAAITLDGSMARQLANSLWLQNSTPNYRMAKSIGVRRPLALKVIVH
;
A
#
# COMPACT_ATOMS: atom_id res chain seq x y z
N MET A 1 -39.91 -86.11 -3.95
CA MET A 1 -39.59 -84.70 -4.28
C MET A 1 -38.11 -84.49 -3.98
N ASN A 2 -37.35 -84.23 -5.05
CA ASN A 2 -35.89 -84.09 -5.10
C ASN A 2 -35.43 -82.73 -4.55
N THR A 3 -34.23 -82.69 -3.95
CA THR A 3 -33.16 -81.68 -4.16
C THR A 3 -32.02 -81.98 -3.16
N GLN A 4 -31.04 -82.80 -3.53
CA GLN A 4 -29.73 -82.46 -4.12
C GLN A 4 -28.78 -81.63 -3.23
N LYS A 5 -27.68 -82.29 -2.84
CA LYS A 5 -26.40 -81.78 -2.31
C LYS A 5 -25.71 -80.85 -3.32
N LEU A 6 -24.89 -79.90 -2.87
CA LEU A 6 -23.65 -79.57 -3.58
C LEU A 6 -22.55 -78.97 -2.67
N LYS A 7 -21.34 -79.47 -2.92
CA LYS A 7 -20.07 -79.22 -2.23
C LYS A 7 -19.51 -77.83 -2.56
N VAL A 8 -18.97 -77.16 -1.54
CA VAL A 8 -18.15 -75.95 -1.70
C VAL A 8 -16.77 -76.34 -2.23
N THR A 9 -16.39 -75.79 -3.38
CA THR A 9 -15.03 -75.86 -3.93
C THR A 9 -14.52 -74.43 -4.07
N VAL A 10 -13.42 -74.12 -3.39
CA VAL A 10 -12.77 -72.80 -3.41
C VAL A 10 -11.90 -72.70 -4.67
N LEU A 11 -12.15 -71.69 -5.51
CA LEU A 11 -11.25 -71.27 -6.60
C LEU A 11 -10.62 -69.91 -6.24
N PRO A 12 -9.32 -69.69 -6.52
CA PRO A 12 -8.67 -68.41 -6.29
C PRO A 12 -9.02 -67.44 -7.42
N LEU A 13 -9.39 -66.21 -7.06
CA LEU A 13 -9.56 -65.10 -8.00
C LEU A 13 -8.18 -64.61 -8.46
N ILE A 14 -7.87 -64.79 -9.75
CA ILE A 14 -6.71 -64.14 -10.39
C ILE A 14 -7.08 -62.68 -10.62
N ALA A 15 -6.44 -61.77 -9.90
CA ALA A 15 -6.52 -60.33 -10.14
C ALA A 15 -5.61 -59.96 -11.32
N SER A 16 -6.21 -59.69 -12.49
CA SER A 16 -5.50 -59.10 -13.62
C SER A 16 -5.12 -57.65 -13.30
N LEU A 17 -3.83 -57.40 -13.11
CA LEU A 17 -3.26 -56.05 -13.06
C LEU A 17 -3.40 -55.40 -14.45
N PHE A 18 -4.38 -54.52 -14.61
CA PHE A 18 -4.33 -53.51 -15.68
C PHE A 18 -3.31 -52.45 -15.25
N MET A 19 -2.08 -52.56 -15.73
CA MET A 19 -1.10 -51.47 -15.68
C MET A 19 -1.54 -50.40 -16.68
N GLY A 20 -2.51 -49.57 -16.28
CA GLY A 20 -2.81 -48.34 -16.98
C GLY A 20 -1.62 -47.41 -16.83
N THR A 21 -0.81 -47.27 -17.87
CA THR A 21 0.10 -46.13 -18.03
C THR A 21 -0.72 -44.85 -17.87
N LEU A 22 -0.58 -44.18 -16.72
CA LEU A 22 -1.01 -42.80 -16.56
C LEU A 22 -0.21 -41.99 -17.59
N PHE A 23 -0.82 -41.71 -18.74
CA PHE A 23 -0.38 -40.59 -19.55
C PHE A 23 -0.57 -39.34 -18.68
N ALA A 24 0.53 -38.76 -18.22
CA ALA A 24 0.51 -37.41 -17.70
C ALA A 24 -0.08 -36.52 -18.81
N LEU A 25 -1.30 -36.04 -18.59
CA LEU A 25 -1.90 -35.05 -19.48
C LEU A 25 -0.90 -33.88 -19.59
N PRO A 26 -0.61 -33.38 -20.80
CA PRO A 26 0.28 -32.23 -20.94
C PRO A 26 -0.32 -31.07 -20.14
N VAL A 27 0.44 -30.57 -19.18
CA VAL A 27 0.07 -29.40 -18.38
C VAL A 27 -0.12 -28.25 -19.36
N LYS A 28 -1.38 -27.83 -19.55
CA LYS A 28 -1.75 -26.79 -20.51
C LYS A 28 -1.12 -25.45 -20.13
N ALA A 29 -0.67 -24.68 -21.12
CA ALA A 29 0.03 -23.41 -20.92
C ALA A 29 -0.86 -22.40 -20.16
N GLN A 30 -0.35 -21.93 -19.03
CA GLN A 30 -0.96 -20.89 -18.18
C GLN A 30 -0.18 -19.59 -18.41
N GLU A 31 -0.86 -18.44 -18.39
CA GLU A 31 -0.21 -17.12 -18.54
C GLU A 31 -0.60 -16.16 -17.42
N ILE A 32 0.39 -15.44 -16.89
CA ILE A 32 0.17 -14.29 -16.01
C ILE A 32 -0.11 -13.06 -16.89
N ASN A 33 -1.33 -12.53 -16.79
CA ASN A 33 -1.76 -11.31 -17.48
C ASN A 33 -1.79 -10.12 -16.52
N ILE A 34 -1.22 -8.99 -16.94
CA ILE A 34 -1.23 -7.71 -16.20
C ILE A 34 -2.21 -6.78 -16.91
N GLU A 35 -3.23 -6.28 -16.20
CA GLU A 35 -4.34 -5.53 -16.80
C GLU A 35 -4.12 -4.01 -16.81
N ASN A 36 -3.40 -3.47 -15.84
CA ASN A 36 -3.41 -2.01 -15.60
C ASN A 36 -2.14 -1.29 -16.08
N ILE A 37 -1.04 -2.01 -16.33
CA ILE A 37 0.25 -1.43 -16.74
C ILE A 37 0.88 -2.29 -17.84
N ALA A 38 1.22 -1.65 -18.97
CA ALA A 38 1.92 -2.29 -20.08
C ALA A 38 3.44 -2.26 -19.90
N SER A 39 4.14 -3.24 -20.49
CA SER A 39 5.61 -3.22 -20.57
C SER A 39 6.10 -1.93 -21.27
N GLY A 40 7.20 -1.35 -20.78
CA GLY A 40 7.76 -0.09 -21.24
C GLY A 40 7.07 1.17 -20.69
N SER A 41 6.04 1.02 -19.84
CA SER A 41 5.35 2.17 -19.23
C SER A 41 6.28 3.01 -18.37
N VAL A 42 6.14 4.35 -18.48
CA VAL A 42 6.88 5.31 -17.67
C VAL A 42 6.05 5.73 -16.45
N LEU A 43 6.55 5.44 -15.25
CA LEU A 43 5.94 5.85 -13.99
C LEU A 43 6.68 7.03 -13.36
N ARG A 44 5.94 7.88 -12.64
CA ARG A 44 6.44 9.09 -11.96
C ARG A 44 6.50 8.97 -10.43
N TYR A 45 6.22 7.76 -9.93
CA TYR A 45 6.19 7.38 -8.53
C TYR A 45 6.94 6.04 -8.38
N PRO A 46 7.55 5.76 -7.22
CA PRO A 46 8.54 4.71 -7.05
C PRO A 46 7.93 3.33 -6.78
N VAL A 47 6.61 3.19 -6.65
CA VAL A 47 5.97 1.90 -6.37
C VAL A 47 4.86 1.64 -7.37
N ALA A 48 5.07 0.68 -8.27
CA ALA A 48 4.05 0.24 -9.20
C ALA A 48 3.06 -0.69 -8.50
N LEU A 49 1.77 -0.46 -8.71
CA LEU A 49 0.71 -1.43 -8.38
C LEU A 49 0.38 -2.22 -9.64
N LEU A 50 0.68 -3.51 -9.64
CA LEU A 50 0.36 -4.46 -10.68
C LEU A 50 -0.98 -5.11 -10.32
N ARG A 51 -1.98 -4.92 -11.16
CA ARG A 51 -3.24 -5.67 -11.11
C ARG A 51 -3.20 -6.69 -12.23
N GLY A 52 -3.64 -7.90 -11.97
CA GLY A 52 -3.63 -8.93 -12.98
C GLY A 52 -4.39 -10.18 -12.59
N GLU A 53 -4.34 -11.14 -13.49
CA GLU A 53 -4.95 -12.44 -13.30
C GLU A 53 -4.12 -13.54 -13.96
N LEU A 54 -4.25 -14.76 -13.44
CA LEU A 54 -3.73 -15.96 -14.06
C LEU A 54 -4.81 -16.53 -14.99
N ARG A 55 -4.53 -16.54 -16.30
CA ARG A 55 -5.46 -17.00 -17.33
C ARG A 55 -5.17 -18.46 -17.71
N GLY A 56 -6.22 -19.26 -17.79
CA GLY A 56 -6.25 -20.47 -18.61
C GLY A 56 -6.62 -20.14 -20.06
N GLU A 57 -6.45 -21.09 -20.98
CA GLU A 57 -6.80 -20.89 -22.39
C GLU A 57 -8.31 -20.60 -22.57
N LYS A 58 -8.67 -19.64 -23.45
CA LYS A 58 -10.06 -19.45 -23.92
C LYS A 58 -10.42 -20.57 -24.90
N THR A 59 -11.39 -21.40 -24.57
CA THR A 59 -11.99 -22.33 -25.55
C THR A 59 -12.88 -21.56 -26.54
N ASN A 60 -12.81 -21.91 -27.83
CA ASN A 60 -13.59 -21.33 -28.94
C ASN A 60 -15.10 -21.67 -28.91
N GLN A 61 -15.68 -21.84 -27.73
CA GLN A 61 -17.13 -21.93 -27.54
C GLN A 61 -17.49 -21.14 -26.29
N THR A 62 -18.63 -20.45 -26.36
CA THR A 62 -19.25 -19.48 -25.44
C THR A 62 -19.51 -19.97 -24.01
N GLN A 63 -18.76 -20.95 -23.52
CA GLN A 63 -18.69 -21.34 -22.13
C GLN A 63 -17.23 -21.26 -21.68
N LEU A 64 -16.98 -20.36 -20.73
CA LEU A 64 -15.90 -20.51 -19.77
C LEU A 64 -16.15 -21.85 -19.07
N ALA A 65 -15.59 -22.93 -19.61
CA ALA A 65 -15.48 -24.16 -18.86
C ALA A 65 -14.61 -23.82 -17.65
N THR A 66 -15.25 -23.67 -16.49
CA THR A 66 -14.60 -23.65 -15.17
C THR A 66 -13.89 -24.98 -15.04
N SER A 67 -12.67 -25.06 -15.58
CA SER A 67 -11.83 -26.24 -15.46
C SER A 67 -11.72 -26.58 -13.97
N SER A 68 -11.76 -27.87 -13.63
CA SER A 68 -11.77 -28.37 -12.25
C SER A 68 -10.62 -27.84 -11.38
N TRP A 69 -9.59 -27.26 -12.01
CA TRP A 69 -8.49 -26.56 -11.38
C TRP A 69 -8.83 -25.13 -10.91
N ILE A 70 -9.66 -24.35 -11.60
CA ILE A 70 -10.15 -23.06 -11.05
C ILE A 70 -10.95 -23.32 -9.77
N GLU A 71 -11.71 -24.41 -9.71
CA GLU A 71 -12.39 -24.87 -8.49
C GLU A 71 -11.42 -25.42 -7.43
N GLN A 72 -10.22 -25.86 -7.81
CA GLN A 72 -9.17 -26.35 -6.89
C GLN A 72 -8.33 -25.17 -6.34
N VAL A 73 -7.95 -24.22 -7.19
CA VAL A 73 -7.38 -22.90 -6.85
C VAL A 73 -8.32 -22.12 -5.92
N ASN A 74 -9.63 -22.22 -6.14
CA ASN A 74 -10.64 -21.63 -5.26
C ASN A 74 -10.83 -22.40 -3.94
N ARG A 75 -10.50 -23.70 -3.88
CA ARG A 75 -10.56 -24.53 -2.66
C ARG A 75 -9.31 -24.46 -1.80
N ASP A 76 -8.13 -24.23 -2.38
CA ASP A 76 -6.85 -24.39 -1.67
C ASP A 76 -6.31 -23.14 -0.98
N HIS A 77 -6.89 -21.95 -1.16
CA HIS A 77 -6.53 -20.71 -0.44
C HIS A 77 -5.00 -20.36 -0.44
N ARG A 78 -4.19 -20.89 -1.37
CA ARG A 78 -2.71 -20.83 -1.29
C ARG A 78 -1.98 -20.52 -2.60
N HIS A 79 -2.64 -19.94 -3.59
CA HIS A 79 -1.91 -19.44 -4.76
C HIS A 79 -1.45 -18.02 -4.49
N ALA A 80 -0.14 -17.81 -4.51
CA ALA A 80 0.49 -16.51 -4.34
C ALA A 80 1.38 -16.24 -5.55
N ILE A 81 1.41 -14.99 -5.99
CA ILE A 81 2.32 -14.54 -7.03
C ILE A 81 3.60 -14.05 -6.36
N THR A 82 4.74 -14.58 -6.77
CA THR A 82 6.05 -14.09 -6.34
C THR A 82 6.44 -12.93 -7.24
N VAL A 83 6.82 -11.81 -6.62
CA VAL A 83 7.13 -10.55 -7.30
C VAL A 83 8.59 -10.19 -7.04
N SER A 84 9.34 -9.95 -8.11
CA SER A 84 10.75 -9.61 -8.04
C SER A 84 11.05 -8.41 -8.95
N ASN A 85 11.75 -7.40 -8.44
CA ASN A 85 12.40 -6.39 -9.27
C ASN A 85 13.88 -6.74 -9.41
N LEU A 86 14.25 -7.29 -10.57
CA LEU A 86 15.62 -7.76 -10.86
C LEU A 86 16.63 -6.60 -10.95
N SER A 87 16.16 -5.36 -11.10
CA SER A 87 16.98 -4.15 -11.16
C SER A 87 17.27 -3.54 -9.79
N ARG A 88 16.71 -4.09 -8.70
CA ARG A 88 16.90 -3.58 -7.33
C ARG A 88 17.73 -4.56 -6.50
N LEU A 89 18.78 -4.07 -5.85
CA LEU A 89 19.63 -4.85 -4.96
C LEU A 89 19.53 -4.37 -3.49
N PRO A 90 19.56 -5.29 -2.50
CA PRO A 90 19.48 -6.74 -2.68
C PRO A 90 18.13 -7.17 -3.28
N LEU A 91 18.12 -8.31 -3.97
CA LEU A 91 16.87 -8.91 -4.43
C LEU A 91 16.02 -9.29 -3.22
N CYS A 92 14.80 -8.77 -3.17
CA CYS A 92 13.85 -9.06 -2.09
C CYS A 92 12.53 -9.55 -2.71
N PRO A 93 12.50 -10.77 -3.28
CA PRO A 93 11.26 -11.35 -3.75
C PRO A 93 10.27 -11.48 -2.59
N TYR A 94 9.00 -11.24 -2.86
CA TYR A 94 7.96 -11.48 -1.87
C TYR A 94 6.69 -12.03 -2.53
N ARG A 95 5.84 -12.62 -1.71
CA ARG A 95 4.58 -13.23 -2.14
C ARG A 95 3.43 -12.26 -1.94
N ALA A 96 2.65 -12.04 -2.99
CA ALA A 96 1.37 -11.36 -2.90
C ALA A 96 0.24 -12.39 -3.08
N ASP A 97 -0.81 -12.25 -2.27
CA ASP A 97 -1.91 -13.19 -2.27
C ASP A 97 -2.73 -13.11 -3.57
N MET A 98 -3.25 -14.26 -3.99
CA MET A 98 -4.19 -14.35 -5.09
C MET A 98 -5.54 -14.85 -4.60
N PHE A 99 -6.60 -14.27 -5.14
CA PHE A 99 -7.96 -14.70 -4.87
C PHE A 99 -8.71 -14.90 -6.19
N ARG A 100 -9.22 -16.11 -6.43
CA ARG A 100 -9.89 -16.50 -7.69
C ARG A 100 -9.07 -16.14 -8.94
N SER A 101 -7.80 -16.50 -8.93
CA SER A 101 -6.82 -16.19 -9.97
C SER A 101 -6.47 -14.71 -10.16
N GLN A 102 -7.08 -13.77 -9.43
CA GLN A 102 -6.74 -12.35 -9.48
C GLN A 102 -5.71 -12.01 -8.43
N PHE A 103 -4.85 -11.04 -8.74
CA PHE A 103 -3.82 -10.56 -7.82
C PHE A 103 -3.66 -9.05 -7.87
N LYS A 104 -3.17 -8.51 -6.76
CA LYS A 104 -2.58 -7.19 -6.68
C LYS A 104 -1.19 -7.31 -6.08
N ALA A 105 -0.21 -6.80 -6.79
CA ALA A 105 1.20 -6.88 -6.42
C ALA A 105 1.82 -5.48 -6.45
N LEU A 106 2.74 -5.21 -5.56
CA LEU A 106 3.50 -3.97 -5.48
C LEU A 106 4.93 -4.24 -5.87
N THR A 107 5.56 -3.33 -6.61
CA THR A 107 6.99 -3.43 -6.87
C THR A 107 7.63 -2.06 -6.73
N GLU A 108 8.64 -1.99 -5.86
CA GLU A 108 9.41 -0.76 -5.66
C GLU A 108 10.48 -0.65 -6.75
N LEU A 109 10.46 0.46 -7.46
CA LEU A 109 11.27 0.76 -8.62
C LEU A 109 12.50 1.59 -8.24
N VAL A 110 13.60 1.37 -8.93
CA VAL A 110 14.79 2.23 -8.93
C VAL A 110 14.75 3.20 -10.12
N PRO A 111 15.30 4.41 -10.03
CA PRO A 111 15.31 5.34 -11.16
C PRO A 111 15.92 4.70 -12.42
N GLY A 112 15.24 4.86 -13.56
CA GLY A 112 15.62 4.24 -14.82
C GLY A 112 14.78 3.01 -15.16
N GLU A 113 15.39 2.06 -15.85
CA GLU A 113 14.76 0.83 -16.31
C GLU A 113 14.71 -0.24 -15.20
N ASN A 114 13.57 -0.89 -15.04
CA ASN A 114 13.32 -1.92 -14.04
C ASN A 114 12.79 -3.18 -14.72
N HIS A 115 13.50 -4.30 -14.58
CA HIS A 115 13.07 -5.61 -15.06
C HIS A 115 12.27 -6.31 -13.96
N ILE A 116 10.98 -6.47 -14.18
CA ILE A 116 10.07 -7.08 -13.23
C ILE A 116 9.80 -8.52 -13.64
N ARG A 117 9.93 -9.44 -12.69
CA ARG A 117 9.58 -10.85 -12.84
C ARG A 117 8.42 -11.20 -11.91
N LEU A 118 7.40 -11.84 -12.48
CA LEU A 118 6.28 -12.44 -11.77
C LEU A 118 6.31 -13.95 -11.96
N GLU A 119 6.18 -14.69 -10.87
CA GLU A 119 6.22 -16.16 -10.87
C GLU A 119 5.03 -16.74 -10.10
N CYS A 120 4.35 -17.72 -10.69
CA CYS A 120 3.28 -18.48 -10.05
C CYS A 120 3.38 -19.95 -10.49
N GLY A 121 3.90 -20.82 -9.62
CA GLY A 121 4.26 -22.19 -9.99
C GLY A 121 5.32 -22.18 -11.08
N ASP A 122 5.08 -22.88 -12.18
CA ASP A 122 5.98 -22.95 -13.34
C ASP A 122 5.77 -21.80 -14.34
N VAL A 123 4.80 -20.92 -14.08
CA VAL A 123 4.47 -19.79 -14.97
C VAL A 123 5.30 -18.59 -14.59
N THR A 124 6.05 -18.05 -15.56
CA THR A 124 6.85 -16.83 -15.39
C THR A 124 6.43 -15.78 -16.40
N LYS A 125 6.31 -14.53 -15.95
CA LYS A 125 6.12 -13.36 -16.80
C LYS A 125 7.15 -12.32 -16.46
N GLU A 126 7.89 -11.88 -17.46
CA GLU A 126 8.83 -10.76 -17.35
C GLU A 126 8.37 -9.59 -18.19
N PHE A 127 8.61 -8.39 -17.69
CA PHE A 127 8.33 -7.15 -18.39
C PHE A 127 9.14 -6.01 -17.80
N THR A 128 9.19 -4.89 -18.50
CA THR A 128 9.99 -3.73 -18.11
C THR A 128 9.10 -2.57 -17.68
N LEU A 129 9.48 -1.87 -16.63
CA LEU A 129 8.91 -0.57 -16.23
C LEU A 129 10.01 0.48 -16.16
N ILE A 130 9.67 1.73 -16.47
CA ILE A 130 10.62 2.84 -16.43
C ILE A 130 10.19 3.81 -15.33
N TYR A 131 10.97 3.94 -14.27
CA TYR A 131 10.72 4.94 -13.24
C TYR A 131 11.51 6.21 -13.53
N ARG A 132 10.80 7.33 -13.73
CA ARG A 132 11.41 8.66 -13.85
C ARG A 132 10.79 9.57 -12.78
N PRO A 133 11.46 9.82 -11.65
CA PRO A 133 10.96 10.71 -10.61
C PRO A 133 10.36 12.00 -11.18
N MET A 134 9.22 12.43 -10.64
CA MET A 134 8.56 13.66 -11.10
C MET A 134 9.45 14.89 -10.81
N PRO A 135 9.86 15.66 -11.84
CA PRO A 135 10.53 16.93 -11.61
C PRO A 135 9.50 17.95 -11.13
N SER A 136 9.55 18.30 -9.85
CA SER A 136 8.66 19.30 -9.25
C SER A 136 9.38 20.05 -8.15
N ILE A 137 9.20 21.38 -8.10
CA ILE A 137 9.61 22.21 -6.96
C ILE A 137 8.64 22.09 -5.78
N ARG A 138 7.40 21.65 -6.05
CA ARG A 138 6.33 21.46 -5.06
C ARG A 138 6.36 20.04 -4.54
N LYS A 139 6.58 19.89 -3.23
CA LYS A 139 6.78 18.61 -2.56
C LYS A 139 5.80 18.40 -1.41
N VAL A 140 5.35 17.17 -1.24
CA VAL A 140 4.84 16.70 0.04
C VAL A 140 6.03 16.39 0.94
N ARG A 141 6.04 16.95 2.14
CA ARG A 141 7.06 16.76 3.17
C ARG A 141 6.49 15.92 4.30
N PHE A 142 7.27 14.98 4.81
CA PHE A 142 6.92 14.18 5.96
C PHE A 142 7.76 14.61 7.18
N VAL A 143 7.08 14.84 8.31
CA VAL A 143 7.73 15.28 9.55
C VAL A 143 7.28 14.39 10.71
N TYR A 144 8.23 13.93 11.51
CA TYR A 144 7.96 13.21 12.75
C TYR A 144 8.24 14.14 13.94
N VAL A 145 7.21 14.48 14.71
CA VAL A 145 7.32 15.48 15.78
C VAL A 145 7.29 14.83 17.14
N THR A 146 8.32 15.07 17.95
CA THR A 146 8.46 14.58 19.32
C THR A 146 8.12 15.67 20.34
N ASP A 147 7.82 15.27 21.57
CA ASP A 147 7.81 16.20 22.70
C ASP A 147 9.23 16.66 23.06
N LYS A 148 9.37 17.53 24.06
CA LYS A 148 10.64 18.10 24.54
C LYS A 148 11.74 17.07 24.85
N SER A 149 11.40 15.85 25.25
CA SER A 149 12.37 14.77 25.51
C SER A 149 13.07 14.29 24.25
N GLY A 150 12.40 14.37 23.09
CA GLY A 150 12.87 13.76 21.85
C GLY A 150 12.52 12.29 21.69
N ASP A 151 11.65 11.71 22.53
CA ASP A 151 11.23 10.30 22.40
C ASP A 151 10.51 10.04 21.08
N THR A 152 11.04 9.12 20.28
CA THR A 152 10.49 8.73 18.97
C THR A 152 9.68 7.44 19.03
N ARG A 153 9.53 6.82 20.20
CA ARG A 153 8.80 5.55 20.33
C ARG A 153 7.30 5.76 20.17
N TYR A 154 6.66 4.77 19.56
CA TYR A 154 5.22 4.70 19.38
C TYR A 154 4.63 3.51 20.15
N PRO A 155 3.37 3.62 20.62
CA PRO A 155 2.71 2.52 21.31
C PRO A 155 2.65 1.26 20.44
N THR A 156 2.92 0.10 21.05
CA THR A 156 2.89 -1.19 20.36
C THR A 156 2.45 -2.31 21.30
N GLN A 157 1.65 -3.24 20.76
CA GLN A 157 1.35 -4.52 21.41
C GLN A 157 2.33 -5.61 20.99
N LEU A 158 3.12 -5.38 19.94
CA LEU A 158 4.03 -6.37 19.38
C LEU A 158 5.26 -6.48 20.28
N VAL A 159 5.61 -7.71 20.66
CA VAL A 159 6.73 -7.98 21.58
C VAL A 159 8.07 -7.56 20.96
N SER A 160 8.23 -7.77 19.65
CA SER A 160 9.47 -7.51 18.92
C SER A 160 9.28 -6.42 17.86
N ASP A 161 8.59 -5.34 18.21
CA ASP A 161 8.45 -4.18 17.32
C ASP A 161 9.80 -3.47 17.16
N PRO A 162 10.31 -3.28 15.92
CA PRO A 162 11.60 -2.62 15.69
C PRO A 162 11.59 -1.12 16.04
N GLN A 163 10.43 -0.51 16.32
CA GLN A 163 10.31 0.93 16.59
C GLN A 163 10.85 1.81 15.44
N ASP A 164 10.75 1.32 14.20
CA ASP A 164 11.38 1.87 13.01
C ASP A 164 10.50 2.87 12.23
N TYR A 165 10.01 3.90 12.94
CA TYR A 165 9.04 4.86 12.40
C TYR A 165 9.41 5.43 11.01
N ARG A 166 10.70 5.59 10.70
CA ARG A 166 11.15 6.10 9.39
C ARG A 166 10.79 5.16 8.25
N ASN A 167 10.99 3.85 8.43
CA ASN A 167 10.65 2.84 7.43
C ASN A 167 9.13 2.71 7.26
N LYS A 168 8.39 2.80 8.36
CA LYS A 168 6.92 2.79 8.35
C LYS A 168 6.34 4.00 7.63
N ILE A 169 6.86 5.21 7.89
CA ILE A 169 6.44 6.43 7.19
C ILE A 169 6.89 6.39 5.71
N ASP A 170 8.10 5.90 5.40
CA ASP A 170 8.56 5.70 4.00
C ASP A 170 7.57 4.84 3.21
N THR A 171 7.20 3.69 3.78
CA THR A 171 6.27 2.76 3.15
C THR A 171 4.87 3.37 3.01
N ALA A 172 4.33 3.97 4.08
CA ALA A 172 3.03 4.65 4.04
C ALA A 172 2.99 5.78 3.00
N ALA A 173 4.03 6.62 2.94
CA ALA A 173 4.15 7.70 1.96
C ALA A 173 4.11 7.20 0.52
N LYS A 174 4.84 6.11 0.23
CA LYS A 174 4.84 5.47 -1.09
C LYS A 174 3.48 4.86 -1.43
N LEU A 175 2.82 4.19 -0.48
CA LEU A 175 1.47 3.67 -0.68
C LEU A 175 0.46 4.79 -0.97
N MET A 176 0.49 5.88 -0.19
CA MET A 176 -0.37 7.04 -0.41
C MET A 176 -0.18 7.65 -1.81
N GLN A 177 1.07 7.76 -2.26
CA GLN A 177 1.40 8.27 -3.59
C GLN A 177 0.94 7.32 -4.69
N THR A 178 1.11 6.01 -4.53
CA THR A 178 0.64 4.98 -5.47
C THR A 178 -0.88 4.95 -5.57
N PHE A 179 -1.59 4.99 -4.44
CA PHE A 179 -3.06 5.09 -4.42
C PHE A 179 -3.53 6.29 -5.23
N MET A 180 -2.97 7.47 -4.96
CA MET A 180 -3.32 8.70 -5.66
C MET A 180 -3.09 8.57 -7.18
N ALA A 181 -1.92 8.06 -7.59
CA ALA A 181 -1.58 7.86 -9.00
C ALA A 181 -2.56 6.90 -9.71
N GLU A 182 -2.78 5.72 -9.14
CA GLU A 182 -3.62 4.70 -9.78
C GLU A 182 -5.09 5.13 -9.78
N ARG A 183 -5.58 5.76 -8.71
CA ARG A 183 -6.98 6.20 -8.66
C ARG A 183 -7.24 7.35 -9.63
N MET A 184 -6.32 8.32 -9.74
CA MET A 184 -6.39 9.37 -10.77
C MET A 184 -6.40 8.80 -12.18
N ASN A 185 -5.64 7.72 -12.41
CA ASN A 185 -5.60 7.03 -13.70
C ASN A 185 -6.94 6.35 -14.03
N THR A 186 -7.50 5.59 -13.09
CA THR A 186 -8.81 4.92 -13.26
C THR A 186 -9.94 5.93 -13.47
N LEU A 187 -9.81 7.15 -12.92
CA LEU A 187 -10.77 8.25 -13.13
C LEU A 187 -10.53 9.06 -14.42
N GLY A 188 -9.58 8.64 -15.27
CA GLY A 188 -9.37 9.22 -16.60
C GLY A 188 -8.42 10.42 -16.65
N TYR A 189 -7.72 10.76 -15.56
CA TYR A 189 -6.78 11.90 -15.52
C TYR A 189 -5.31 11.49 -15.72
N GLY A 190 -5.06 10.21 -15.98
CA GLY A 190 -3.73 9.61 -16.01
C GLY A 190 -3.12 9.45 -14.61
N ARG A 191 -1.91 8.85 -14.55
CA ARG A 191 -1.19 8.55 -13.30
C ARG A 191 -0.56 9.78 -12.63
N LYS A 192 -1.40 10.77 -12.29
CA LYS A 192 -1.00 11.99 -11.61
C LYS A 192 -0.97 11.77 -10.10
N THR A 193 0.10 12.22 -9.45
CA THR A 193 0.26 12.13 -8.01
C THR A 193 1.23 13.21 -7.52
N PHE A 194 1.24 13.46 -6.21
CA PHE A 194 2.18 14.39 -5.61
C PHE A 194 3.61 13.83 -5.66
N SER A 195 4.63 14.67 -5.46
CA SER A 195 6.01 14.20 -5.29
C SER A 195 6.54 14.52 -3.90
N PHE A 196 7.55 13.80 -3.44
CA PHE A 196 8.31 14.06 -2.22
C PHE A 196 9.80 13.92 -2.50
N ASP A 197 10.64 14.32 -1.54
CA ASP A 197 12.08 14.14 -1.61
C ASP A 197 12.49 12.76 -1.07
N THR A 198 13.47 12.15 -1.72
CA THR A 198 14.07 10.89 -1.29
C THR A 198 15.58 11.06 -1.08
N ASP A 199 16.15 10.25 -0.20
CA ASP A 199 17.61 10.13 -0.08
C ASP A 199 18.22 9.36 -1.27
N ALA A 200 19.54 9.13 -1.21
CA ALA A 200 20.28 8.41 -2.24
C ALA A 200 19.84 6.95 -2.44
N ASN A 201 19.18 6.35 -1.44
CA ASN A 201 18.66 4.99 -1.49
C ASN A 201 17.18 4.93 -1.93
N GLY A 202 16.59 6.07 -2.30
CA GLY A 202 15.18 6.15 -2.66
C GLY A 202 14.22 6.06 -1.46
N LYS A 203 14.71 6.28 -0.24
CA LYS A 203 13.88 6.39 0.96
C LYS A 203 13.34 7.80 1.12
N VAL A 204 12.07 7.94 1.48
CA VAL A 204 11.42 9.22 1.71
C VAL A 204 12.18 10.00 2.79
N THR A 205 12.49 11.26 2.51
CA THR A 205 13.15 12.13 3.50
C THR A 205 12.15 12.51 4.59
N ILE A 206 12.47 12.15 5.84
CA ILE A 206 11.63 12.42 7.01
C ILE A 206 12.39 13.32 7.98
N SER A 207 11.87 14.51 8.20
CA SER A 207 12.43 15.44 9.19
C SER A 207 11.94 15.09 10.58
N THR A 208 12.83 14.95 11.56
CA THR A 208 12.46 14.76 12.96
C THR A 208 12.60 16.08 13.71
N LEU A 209 11.52 16.59 14.29
CA LEU A 209 11.52 17.86 15.03
C LEU A 209 11.07 17.66 16.48
N ARG A 210 11.65 18.46 17.37
CA ARG A 210 11.35 18.44 18.81
C ARG A 210 10.55 19.69 19.19
N LEU A 211 9.39 19.48 19.82
CA LEU A 211 8.59 20.57 20.36
C LEU A 211 9.18 21.13 21.67
N PRO A 212 8.86 22.38 22.03
CA PRO A 212 9.23 22.94 23.32
C PRO A 212 8.40 22.39 24.49
N CYS A 213 7.25 21.76 24.22
CA CYS A 213 6.31 21.24 25.21
C CYS A 213 6.66 19.81 25.65
N THR A 214 6.45 19.50 26.92
CA THR A 214 6.55 18.14 27.47
C THR A 214 5.36 17.28 27.05
N ALA A 215 5.52 15.95 27.08
CA ALA A 215 4.41 15.03 26.82
C ALA A 215 3.20 15.32 27.73
N GLU A 216 3.43 15.61 29.02
CA GLU A 216 2.35 15.86 29.98
C GLU A 216 1.53 17.10 29.62
N GLN A 217 2.19 18.19 29.21
CA GLN A 217 1.47 19.38 28.72
C GLN A 217 0.63 19.06 27.48
N LEU A 218 1.19 18.29 26.54
CA LEU A 218 0.52 17.93 25.29
C LEU A 218 -0.72 17.04 25.53
N LYS A 219 -0.76 16.24 26.60
CA LYS A 219 -1.96 15.45 26.96
C LYS A 219 -3.16 16.32 27.29
N GLY A 220 -2.93 17.50 27.85
CA GLY A 220 -4.00 18.45 28.22
C GLY A 220 -4.49 19.33 27.07
N TYR A 221 -3.88 19.23 25.88
CA TYR A 221 -4.23 20.06 24.74
C TYR A 221 -5.35 19.43 23.90
N SER A 222 -6.24 20.26 23.38
CA SER A 222 -7.20 19.85 22.36
C SER A 222 -6.48 19.53 21.04
N GLN A 223 -7.16 18.79 20.15
CA GLN A 223 -6.62 18.48 18.82
C GLN A 223 -6.21 19.75 18.07
N TYR A 224 -7.03 20.81 18.15
CA TYR A 224 -6.75 22.08 17.48
C TYR A 224 -5.53 22.80 18.08
N GLN A 225 -5.37 22.77 19.41
CA GLN A 225 -4.17 23.33 20.06
C GLN A 225 -2.90 22.59 19.63
N ILE A 226 -2.95 21.25 19.54
CA ILE A 226 -1.84 20.44 19.04
C ILE A 226 -1.54 20.78 17.58
N TRP A 227 -2.57 20.78 16.72
CA TRP A 227 -2.42 21.08 15.30
C TRP A 227 -1.80 22.47 15.06
N SER A 228 -2.30 23.49 15.77
CA SER A 228 -1.81 24.87 15.69
C SER A 228 -0.36 24.99 16.18
N LEU A 229 -0.03 24.38 17.33
CA LEU A 229 1.33 24.34 17.85
C LEU A 229 2.29 23.67 16.87
N VAL A 230 1.94 22.47 16.39
CA VAL A 230 2.76 21.70 15.47
C VAL A 230 3.00 22.47 14.19
N GLN A 231 1.95 23.03 13.59
CA GLN A 231 2.07 23.87 12.40
C GLN A 231 3.01 25.04 12.62
N HIS A 232 2.85 25.79 13.71
CA HIS A 232 3.71 26.92 14.05
C HIS A 232 5.18 26.49 14.16
N GLU A 233 5.44 25.42 14.91
CA GLU A 233 6.78 24.92 15.22
C GLU A 233 7.48 24.29 13.99
N VAL A 234 6.73 23.65 13.09
CA VAL A 234 7.26 23.14 11.82
C VAL A 234 7.55 24.30 10.86
N ARG A 235 6.61 25.25 10.70
CA ARG A 235 6.78 26.41 9.81
C ARG A 235 8.01 27.23 10.19
N LYS A 236 8.22 27.43 11.49
CA LYS A 236 9.38 28.16 12.03
C LYS A 236 10.72 27.49 11.71
N ARG A 237 10.81 26.16 11.77
CA ARG A 237 12.06 25.41 11.61
C ARG A 237 12.34 24.95 10.18
N LEU A 238 11.29 24.70 9.40
CA LEU A 238 11.38 24.20 8.03
C LEU A 238 10.57 25.10 7.08
N PRO A 239 10.90 26.40 6.94
CA PRO A 239 10.17 27.31 6.08
C PRO A 239 10.25 26.84 4.63
N ASN A 240 9.09 26.57 4.00
CA ASN A 240 9.01 26.28 2.57
C ASN A 240 7.59 26.47 2.05
N ASP A 241 7.38 27.53 1.27
CA ASP A 241 6.07 27.83 0.64
C ASP A 241 5.73 26.86 -0.50
N ASN A 242 6.68 26.01 -0.92
CA ASN A 242 6.46 24.93 -1.88
C ASN A 242 6.35 23.55 -1.20
N ALA A 243 5.96 23.49 0.08
CA ALA A 243 5.68 22.25 0.77
C ALA A 243 4.24 22.12 1.26
N LYS A 244 3.58 21.00 0.96
CA LYS A 244 2.47 20.49 1.77
C LYS A 244 3.06 19.50 2.77
N THR A 245 2.70 19.59 4.03
CA THR A 245 3.36 18.83 5.09
C THR A 245 2.40 17.86 5.76
N LEU A 246 2.75 16.59 5.78
CA LEU A 246 2.13 15.61 6.66
C LEU A 246 3.01 15.42 7.89
N VAL A 247 2.45 15.69 9.06
CA VAL A 247 3.11 15.53 10.36
C VAL A 247 2.54 14.33 11.08
N ILE A 248 3.42 13.47 11.60
CA ILE A 248 3.06 12.38 12.49
C ILE A 248 3.60 12.72 13.89
N THR A 249 2.74 12.73 14.91
CA THR A 249 3.12 13.06 16.29
C THR A 249 3.59 11.81 17.05
N ALA A 250 4.82 11.84 17.53
CA ALA A 250 5.46 10.76 18.29
C ALA A 250 4.98 10.67 19.74
N PHE A 251 4.48 11.78 20.28
CA PHE A 251 4.15 11.92 21.70
C PHE A 251 2.76 11.41 22.07
N SER A 252 1.93 11.01 21.09
CA SER A 252 0.58 10.50 21.37
C SER A 252 0.66 9.17 22.12
N ARG A 253 -0.18 9.01 23.13
CA ARG A 253 -0.25 7.81 23.98
C ARG A 253 -1.70 7.38 24.16
N TYR A 254 -1.89 6.23 24.79
CA TYR A 254 -3.20 5.67 25.07
C TYR A 254 -3.39 5.49 26.57
N ASP A 255 -4.50 5.98 27.11
CA ASP A 255 -4.96 5.67 28.46
C ASP A 255 -5.95 4.51 28.39
N SER A 256 -5.49 3.30 28.73
CA SER A 256 -6.32 2.09 28.72
C SER A 256 -7.38 2.06 29.83
N LYS A 257 -7.20 2.81 30.92
CA LYS A 257 -8.20 2.90 31.99
C LYS A 257 -9.42 3.70 31.55
N GLN A 258 -9.19 4.77 30.79
CA GLN A 258 -10.26 5.64 30.28
C GLN A 258 -10.67 5.31 28.84
N SER A 259 -9.98 4.38 28.18
CA SER A 259 -10.14 4.06 26.76
C SER A 259 -10.06 5.27 25.83
N LYS A 260 -9.10 6.17 26.08
CA LYS A 260 -8.95 7.42 25.35
C LYS A 260 -7.52 7.66 24.83
N PRO A 261 -7.37 8.23 23.62
CA PRO A 261 -6.09 8.70 23.15
C PRO A 261 -5.70 9.99 23.89
N LEU A 262 -4.40 10.17 24.15
CA LEU A 262 -3.84 11.34 24.83
C LEU A 262 -2.81 12.02 23.92
N GLY A 263 -2.75 13.36 23.95
CA GLY A 263 -1.83 14.13 23.11
C GLY A 263 -2.05 13.82 21.63
N TYR A 264 -3.31 13.77 21.20
CA TYR A 264 -3.75 13.25 19.91
C TYR A 264 -4.29 14.38 19.04
N ALA A 265 -3.99 14.32 17.75
CA ALA A 265 -4.67 15.10 16.72
C ALA A 265 -4.79 14.26 15.44
N SER A 266 -5.94 14.36 14.79
CA SER A 266 -6.14 14.04 13.37
C SER A 266 -6.88 15.22 12.76
N LEU A 267 -6.11 16.13 12.16
CA LEU A 267 -6.64 17.37 11.60
C LEU A 267 -5.81 17.80 10.39
N GLY A 268 -6.50 18.31 9.37
CA GLY A 268 -5.91 18.72 8.12
C GLY A 268 -6.49 20.04 7.64
N GLY A 269 -5.65 20.85 7.00
CA GLY A 269 -6.06 22.13 6.44
C GLY A 269 -4.87 23.02 6.10
N MET A 270 -5.11 24.05 5.30
CA MET A 270 -4.05 24.91 4.75
C MET A 270 -2.95 24.09 4.06
N ASP A 271 -1.72 24.11 4.58
CA ASP A 271 -0.59 23.34 4.06
C ASP A 271 -0.23 22.12 4.91
N TYR A 272 -1.05 21.75 5.91
CA TYR A 272 -0.68 20.78 6.95
C TYR A 272 -1.76 19.74 7.21
N GLY A 273 -1.38 18.46 7.15
CA GLY A 273 -2.09 17.35 7.79
C GLY A 273 -1.31 16.93 9.03
N VAL A 274 -1.98 16.73 10.17
CA VAL A 274 -1.38 16.24 11.41
C VAL A 274 -2.14 15.01 11.86
N VAL A 275 -1.43 13.90 12.02
CA VAL A 275 -1.97 12.64 12.54
C VAL A 275 -1.12 12.11 13.70
N SER A 276 -1.73 11.31 14.57
CA SER A 276 -1.01 10.64 15.65
C SER A 276 -0.25 9.40 15.18
N ASN A 277 0.75 8.98 15.96
CA ASN A 277 1.42 7.69 15.80
C ASN A 277 0.61 6.49 16.32
N LEU A 278 -0.64 6.68 16.79
CA LEU A 278 -1.44 5.60 17.33
C LEU A 278 -1.80 4.61 16.21
N GLY A 279 -1.50 3.33 16.42
CA GLY A 279 -1.65 2.29 15.41
C GLY A 279 -0.48 2.18 14.42
N MET A 280 0.56 3.01 14.55
CA MET A 280 1.74 2.91 13.67
C MET A 280 2.47 1.57 13.80
N CYS A 281 2.33 0.86 14.93
CA CYS A 281 2.90 -0.48 15.09
C CYS A 281 2.44 -1.48 14.01
N SER A 282 1.22 -1.34 13.49
CA SER A 282 0.69 -2.21 12.43
C SER A 282 1.10 -1.78 11.02
N TRP A 283 1.79 -0.64 10.84
CA TRP A 283 2.22 -0.20 9.51
C TRP A 283 3.34 -1.10 8.99
N PRO A 284 3.35 -1.46 7.69
CA PRO A 284 4.47 -2.18 7.10
C PRO A 284 5.73 -1.30 7.08
N SER A 285 6.89 -1.90 7.35
CA SER A 285 8.18 -1.19 7.31
C SER A 285 8.83 -1.24 5.92
N THR A 286 8.37 -2.14 5.04
CA THR A 286 8.79 -2.22 3.64
C THR A 286 7.61 -2.49 2.72
N ILE A 287 7.76 -2.19 1.42
CA ILE A 287 6.76 -2.52 0.40
C ILE A 287 6.46 -4.03 0.35
N THR A 288 7.47 -4.87 0.55
CA THR A 288 7.33 -6.33 0.58
C THR A 288 6.52 -6.86 1.77
N GLN A 289 6.40 -6.08 2.84
CA GLN A 289 5.60 -6.43 4.03
C GLN A 289 4.14 -5.99 3.92
N VAL A 290 3.77 -5.24 2.88
CA VAL A 290 2.41 -4.69 2.74
C VAL A 290 1.31 -5.76 2.73
N PRO A 291 1.42 -6.89 1.99
CA PRO A 291 0.40 -7.93 2.05
C PRO A 291 0.21 -8.45 3.47
N ASN A 292 1.31 -8.83 4.14
CA ASN A 292 1.26 -9.33 5.52
C ASN A 292 0.63 -8.31 6.47
N ALA A 293 0.98 -7.03 6.35
CA ALA A 293 0.40 -5.99 7.19
C ALA A 293 -1.11 -5.80 6.92
N PHE A 294 -1.59 -6.01 5.70
CA PHE A 294 -3.01 -5.93 5.34
C PHE A 294 -3.77 -7.26 5.44
N THR A 295 -3.12 -8.33 5.89
CA THR A 295 -3.76 -9.62 6.20
C THR A 295 -3.51 -10.10 7.63
N ASP A 296 -2.81 -9.32 8.46
CA ASP A 296 -2.57 -9.63 9.87
C ASP A 296 -3.88 -9.59 10.69
N THR A 297 -4.43 -10.78 10.93
CA THR A 297 -5.66 -11.02 11.69
C THR A 297 -5.46 -11.01 13.20
N THR A 298 -4.24 -10.70 13.70
CA THR A 298 -3.98 -10.57 15.13
C THR A 298 -4.92 -9.54 15.74
N SER A 299 -5.62 -9.92 16.82
CA SER A 299 -6.56 -9.04 17.51
C SER A 299 -5.84 -7.85 18.15
N VAL A 300 -6.49 -6.68 18.11
CA VAL A 300 -6.01 -5.48 18.81
C VAL A 300 -6.17 -5.67 20.31
N ASP A 301 -5.05 -5.65 21.04
CA ASP A 301 -5.05 -5.64 22.50
C ASP A 301 -5.34 -4.23 22.99
N ALA A 302 -6.63 -3.97 23.23
CA ALA A 302 -7.15 -2.71 23.74
C ALA A 302 -6.69 -2.39 25.18
N THR A 303 -5.92 -3.25 25.85
CA THR A 303 -5.26 -2.90 27.11
C THR A 303 -3.90 -2.21 26.89
N ARG A 304 -3.32 -2.36 25.69
CA ARG A 304 -1.96 -1.90 25.35
C ARG A 304 -1.94 -0.78 24.33
N ILE A 305 -2.84 -0.80 23.34
CA ILE A 305 -2.90 0.20 22.27
C ILE A 305 -4.32 0.71 22.02
N TYR A 306 -4.42 1.93 21.48
CA TYR A 306 -5.70 2.50 21.12
C TYR A 306 -6.28 1.80 19.88
N ASN A 307 -7.47 1.24 20.02
CA ASN A 307 -8.15 0.54 18.94
C ASN A 307 -8.96 1.51 18.08
N GLN A 308 -8.41 1.86 16.91
CA GLN A 308 -9.08 2.63 15.86
C GLN A 308 -9.18 1.83 14.56
N SER A 309 -9.43 0.52 14.67
CA SER A 309 -9.50 -0.42 13.55
C SER A 309 -10.88 -0.46 12.85
N ALA A 310 -11.68 0.60 12.97
CA ALA A 310 -13.02 0.70 12.38
C ALA A 310 -13.94 -0.50 12.71
N TYR A 311 -13.97 -0.89 14.00
CA TYR A 311 -14.76 -2.01 14.54
C TYR A 311 -14.38 -3.41 14.03
N ARG A 312 -13.28 -3.56 13.27
CA ARG A 312 -12.79 -4.87 12.79
C ARG A 312 -11.88 -5.57 13.80
N ASN A 313 -11.32 -4.83 14.75
CA ASN A 313 -10.52 -5.30 15.88
C ASN A 313 -9.26 -6.11 15.53
N THR A 314 -8.72 -5.93 14.32
CA THR A 314 -7.50 -6.59 13.84
C THR A 314 -6.40 -5.58 13.49
N LEU A 315 -5.14 -6.04 13.52
CA LEU A 315 -3.99 -5.22 13.14
C LEU A 315 -4.02 -4.80 11.68
N TRP A 316 -4.52 -5.64 10.77
CA TRP A 316 -4.67 -5.27 9.36
C TRP A 316 -5.60 -4.07 9.17
N SER A 317 -6.72 -4.05 9.89
CA SER A 317 -7.69 -2.97 9.79
C SER A 317 -7.19 -1.72 10.48
N LEU A 318 -6.42 -1.87 11.57
CA LEU A 318 -5.71 -0.76 12.21
C LEU A 318 -4.71 -0.12 11.24
N ALA A 319 -3.92 -0.93 10.50
CA ALA A 319 -2.97 -0.43 9.51
C ALA A 319 -3.68 0.33 8.38
N SER A 320 -4.71 -0.29 7.79
CA SER A 320 -5.55 0.33 6.75
C SER A 320 -6.11 1.67 7.20
N THR A 321 -6.76 1.69 8.37
CA THR A 321 -7.47 2.87 8.87
C THR A 321 -6.53 4.02 9.16
N THR A 322 -5.36 3.74 9.75
CA THR A 322 -4.45 4.79 10.20
C THR A 322 -3.56 5.33 9.07
N ILE A 323 -3.16 4.50 8.10
CA ILE A 323 -2.51 5.00 6.88
C ILE A 323 -3.52 5.79 6.03
N GLY A 324 -4.76 5.29 5.93
CA GLY A 324 -5.83 6.00 5.24
C GLY A 324 -6.14 7.36 5.87
N ALA A 325 -6.23 7.45 7.20
CA ALA A 325 -6.43 8.72 7.90
C ALA A 325 -5.28 9.70 7.61
N ALA A 326 -4.04 9.22 7.56
CA ALA A 326 -2.90 10.05 7.16
C ALA A 326 -3.05 10.62 5.73
N LEU A 327 -3.58 9.83 4.80
CA LEU A 327 -3.91 10.30 3.45
C LEU A 327 -5.09 11.29 3.43
N HIS A 328 -6.09 11.07 4.27
CA HIS A 328 -7.24 11.97 4.42
C HIS A 328 -6.78 13.37 4.86
N GLU A 329 -5.96 13.46 5.91
CA GLU A 329 -5.44 14.74 6.38
C GLU A 329 -4.49 15.39 5.37
N LEU A 330 -3.70 14.59 4.64
CA LEU A 330 -2.91 15.07 3.51
C LEU A 330 -3.81 15.59 2.38
N GLY A 331 -4.97 14.97 2.16
CA GLY A 331 -5.98 15.42 1.21
C GLY A 331 -6.48 16.83 1.52
N HIS A 332 -6.78 17.12 2.79
CA HIS A 332 -7.10 18.48 3.23
C HIS A 332 -5.95 19.46 2.98
N ALA A 333 -4.71 19.07 3.27
CA ALA A 333 -3.55 19.89 2.94
C ALA A 333 -3.40 20.12 1.43
N LEU A 334 -3.84 19.17 0.58
CA LEU A 334 -3.89 19.30 -0.87
C LEU A 334 -5.10 20.12 -1.37
N GLY A 335 -5.94 20.62 -0.46
CA GLY A 335 -7.08 21.49 -0.75
C GLY A 335 -8.40 20.74 -0.95
N LEU A 336 -8.48 19.46 -0.58
CA LEU A 336 -9.72 18.68 -0.69
C LEU A 336 -10.63 18.92 0.53
N GLU A 337 -11.93 18.94 0.28
CA GLU A 337 -12.97 18.96 1.32
C GLU A 337 -13.51 17.55 1.57
N HIS A 338 -14.40 17.43 2.56
CA HIS A 338 -15.08 16.16 2.81
C HIS A 338 -15.98 15.74 1.65
N SER A 339 -16.10 14.43 1.49
CA SER A 339 -16.98 13.78 0.53
C SER A 339 -18.22 13.19 1.21
N ALA A 340 -19.36 13.20 0.51
CA ALA A 340 -20.56 12.46 0.91
C ALA A 340 -20.50 10.96 0.54
N ASN A 341 -19.66 10.59 -0.44
CA ASN A 341 -19.45 9.20 -0.82
C ASN A 341 -18.65 8.44 0.28
N PRO A 342 -19.22 7.36 0.87
CA PRO A 342 -18.60 6.65 1.98
C PRO A 342 -17.36 5.84 1.60
N TYR A 343 -17.09 5.63 0.31
CA TYR A 343 -15.86 4.96 -0.16
C TYR A 343 -14.79 5.97 -0.62
N CYS A 344 -15.10 7.26 -0.65
CA CYS A 344 -14.10 8.28 -0.93
C CYS A 344 -13.13 8.40 0.25
N VAL A 345 -11.83 8.52 -0.03
CA VAL A 345 -10.81 8.73 1.01
C VAL A 345 -11.07 9.99 1.85
N MET A 346 -11.74 11.00 1.30
CA MET A 346 -12.15 12.22 2.00
C MET A 346 -13.46 12.05 2.79
N SER A 347 -13.88 10.82 3.06
CA SER A 347 -15.02 10.45 3.91
C SER A 347 -14.62 9.22 4.74
N THR A 348 -15.54 8.35 5.14
CA THR A 348 -15.20 7.08 5.83
C THR A 348 -14.38 6.10 4.98
N GLY A 349 -14.21 6.36 3.68
CA GLY A 349 -13.49 5.50 2.75
C GLY A 349 -12.01 5.28 3.11
N TYR A 350 -11.40 6.20 3.86
CA TYR A 350 -10.02 6.01 4.35
C TYR A 350 -9.86 4.75 5.19
N GLN A 351 -10.92 4.25 5.85
CA GLN A 351 -10.89 3.02 6.64
C GLN A 351 -10.66 1.77 5.78
N TYR A 352 -10.88 1.89 4.47
CA TYR A 352 -10.75 0.83 3.46
C TYR A 352 -9.51 1.01 2.58
N PHE A 353 -8.48 1.75 3.04
CA PHE A 353 -7.25 2.01 2.30
C PHE A 353 -6.57 0.74 1.74
N HIS A 354 -6.54 -0.35 2.51
CA HIS A 354 -6.01 -1.65 2.07
C HIS A 354 -6.67 -2.17 0.78
N ARG A 355 -7.95 -1.84 0.50
CA ARG A 355 -8.65 -2.32 -0.71
C ARG A 355 -8.05 -1.78 -2.02
N ALA A 356 -7.25 -0.73 -1.96
CA ALA A 356 -6.44 -0.30 -3.10
C ALA A 356 -5.39 -1.35 -3.49
N PHE A 357 -4.87 -2.10 -2.52
CA PHE A 357 -3.70 -2.97 -2.64
C PHE A 357 -3.99 -4.46 -2.47
N MET A 358 -5.12 -4.81 -1.86
CA MET A 358 -5.56 -6.19 -1.65
C MET A 358 -6.71 -6.58 -2.61
N VAL A 359 -6.99 -7.87 -2.71
CA VAL A 359 -8.08 -8.42 -3.55
C VAL A 359 -9.33 -8.79 -2.74
N ASP A 360 -9.20 -8.89 -1.42
CA ASP A 360 -10.21 -9.23 -0.44
C ASP A 360 -9.90 -8.58 0.91
N ASP A 361 -10.91 -8.49 1.77
CA ASP A 361 -10.75 -8.16 3.18
C ASP A 361 -10.37 -9.43 3.94
N ALA A 362 -9.28 -9.38 4.71
CA ALA A 362 -8.91 -10.49 5.58
C ALA A 362 -9.95 -10.70 6.72
N PRO A 363 -10.02 -11.90 7.32
CA PRO A 363 -10.93 -12.17 8.43
C PRO A 363 -10.82 -11.15 9.57
N CYS A 364 -11.95 -10.85 10.20
CA CYS A 364 -12.07 -9.93 11.33
C CYS A 364 -13.36 -10.18 12.11
N ASP A 365 -13.62 -9.39 13.16
CA ASP A 365 -14.82 -9.55 14.00
C ASP A 365 -16.14 -9.36 13.22
N LEU A 366 -16.11 -8.66 12.09
CA LEU A 366 -17.29 -8.48 11.23
C LEU A 366 -17.50 -9.67 10.26
N SER A 367 -16.46 -10.45 9.96
CA SER A 367 -16.52 -11.61 9.06
C SER A 367 -15.38 -12.59 9.36
N LEU A 368 -15.73 -13.80 9.78
CA LEU A 368 -14.78 -14.87 10.08
C LEU A 368 -14.10 -15.47 8.84
N PHE A 369 -14.58 -15.14 7.64
CA PHE A 369 -14.02 -15.59 6.36
C PHE A 369 -13.53 -14.40 5.54
N PRO A 370 -12.53 -14.58 4.66
CA PRO A 370 -12.10 -13.54 3.74
C PRO A 370 -13.28 -13.07 2.89
N LEU A 371 -13.47 -11.75 2.81
CA LEU A 371 -14.61 -11.15 2.11
C LEU A 371 -14.12 -10.45 0.84
N ARG A 372 -14.54 -10.96 -0.32
CA ARG A 372 -14.32 -10.24 -1.58
C ARG A 372 -15.18 -8.98 -1.58
N PHE A 373 -14.55 -7.84 -1.85
CA PHE A 373 -15.25 -6.60 -2.12
C PHE A 373 -15.37 -6.38 -3.64
N GLU A 374 -16.48 -5.78 -4.05
CA GLU A 374 -16.65 -5.33 -5.43
C GLU A 374 -15.83 -4.06 -5.69
N GLU A 375 -15.50 -3.76 -6.95
CA GLU A 375 -14.78 -2.53 -7.29
C GLU A 375 -15.55 -1.27 -6.85
N ALA A 376 -16.90 -1.33 -6.78
CA ALA A 376 -17.73 -0.24 -6.26
C ALA A 376 -17.50 0.03 -4.76
N ALA A 377 -17.01 -0.96 -4.02
CA ALA A 377 -16.65 -0.84 -2.61
C ALA A 377 -15.14 -0.64 -2.38
N ALA A 378 -14.37 -0.46 -3.45
CA ALA A 378 -12.96 -0.08 -3.36
C ALA A 378 -12.82 1.39 -2.98
N ILE A 379 -11.82 1.70 -2.15
CA ILE A 379 -11.48 3.09 -1.81
C ILE A 379 -11.25 3.93 -3.07
N THR A 380 -11.84 5.13 -3.12
CA THR A 380 -11.83 6.00 -4.30
C THR A 380 -11.57 7.47 -3.97
N LEU A 381 -11.55 8.31 -5.00
CA LEU A 381 -11.68 9.77 -4.96
C LEU A 381 -12.97 10.14 -5.71
N ASP A 382 -13.67 11.16 -5.24
CA ASP A 382 -14.80 11.69 -6.02
C ASP A 382 -14.31 12.34 -7.31
N GLY A 383 -15.13 12.28 -8.36
CA GLY A 383 -14.77 12.81 -9.68
C GLY A 383 -14.47 14.32 -9.65
N SER A 384 -15.15 15.09 -8.81
CA SER A 384 -14.89 16.52 -8.58
C SER A 384 -13.52 16.76 -7.93
N MET A 385 -13.17 15.97 -6.92
CA MET A 385 -11.86 16.03 -6.24
C MET A 385 -10.73 15.63 -7.19
N ALA A 386 -10.92 14.55 -7.96
CA ALA A 386 -9.97 14.14 -8.97
C ALA A 386 -9.76 15.23 -10.03
N ARG A 387 -10.83 15.92 -10.46
CA ARG A 387 -10.73 17.08 -11.36
C ARG A 387 -9.91 18.22 -10.74
N GLN A 388 -10.17 18.54 -9.47
CA GLN A 388 -9.42 19.57 -8.75
C GLN A 388 -7.93 19.23 -8.66
N LEU A 389 -7.61 17.99 -8.27
CA LEU A 389 -6.25 17.48 -8.20
C LEU A 389 -5.55 17.45 -9.55
N ALA A 390 -6.25 17.08 -10.62
CA ALA A 390 -5.69 17.05 -11.97
C ALA A 390 -5.19 18.41 -12.45
N ASN A 391 -5.82 19.49 -11.96
CA ASN A 391 -5.49 20.89 -12.23
C ASN A 391 -4.59 21.51 -11.14
N SER A 392 -4.32 20.78 -10.06
CA SER A 392 -3.47 21.25 -8.96
C SER A 392 -2.00 21.27 -9.38
N LEU A 393 -1.30 22.36 -9.05
CA LEU A 393 0.14 22.50 -9.26
C LEU A 393 0.97 21.48 -8.46
N TRP A 394 0.38 20.84 -7.44
CA TRP A 394 1.03 19.82 -6.61
C TRP A 394 1.16 18.45 -7.29
N LEU A 395 0.38 18.22 -8.35
CA LEU A 395 0.36 16.97 -9.14
C LEU A 395 0.91 17.18 -10.56
N GLN A 396 1.61 18.29 -10.79
CA GLN A 396 2.14 18.68 -12.09
C GLN A 396 3.66 18.73 -12.08
N ASN A 397 4.25 18.42 -13.24
CA ASN A 397 5.66 18.69 -13.48
C ASN A 397 5.91 20.19 -13.34
N SER A 398 6.91 20.56 -12.57
CA SER A 398 7.41 21.93 -12.52
C SER A 398 8.93 21.89 -12.56
N THR A 399 9.50 22.32 -13.68
CA THR A 399 10.90 22.73 -13.74
C THR A 399 10.98 24.19 -13.27
N PRO A 400 11.98 24.56 -12.44
CA PRO A 400 12.15 25.96 -12.07
C PRO A 400 12.35 26.78 -13.36
N ASN A 401 11.51 27.79 -13.58
CA ASN A 401 11.81 28.80 -14.58
C ASN A 401 13.16 29.46 -14.20
N TYR A 402 13.99 29.79 -15.18
CA TYR A 402 15.36 30.32 -15.03
C TYR A 402 15.51 31.43 -13.96
N ARG A 403 14.46 32.23 -13.72
CA ARG A 403 14.41 33.26 -12.67
C ARG A 403 14.38 32.71 -11.23
N MET A 404 13.73 31.56 -10.97
CA MET A 404 13.75 30.89 -9.66
C MET A 404 15.08 30.18 -9.40
N ALA A 405 15.71 29.57 -10.42
CA ALA A 405 16.99 28.86 -10.25
C ALA A 405 18.11 29.74 -9.63
N LYS A 406 18.06 31.06 -9.88
CA LYS A 406 18.99 32.04 -9.31
C LYS A 406 18.76 32.30 -7.81
N SER A 407 17.52 32.18 -7.30
CA SER A 407 17.20 32.39 -5.87
C SER A 407 17.45 31.16 -5.00
N ILE A 408 17.56 29.96 -5.61
CA ILE A 408 17.84 28.68 -4.94
C ILE A 408 19.32 28.23 -5.08
N GLY A 409 20.21 29.10 -5.54
CA GLY A 409 21.66 28.85 -5.52
C GLY A 409 22.18 27.75 -6.46
N VAL A 410 21.39 27.34 -7.46
CA VAL A 410 21.81 26.32 -8.42
C VAL A 410 22.83 26.93 -9.39
N ARG A 411 24.13 26.67 -9.19
CA ARG A 411 25.18 27.04 -10.15
C ARG A 411 25.07 26.16 -11.40
N ARG A 412 25.28 26.77 -12.57
CA ARG A 412 25.25 26.11 -13.89
C ARG A 412 26.12 24.84 -13.90
N PRO A 413 25.70 23.74 -14.55
CA PRO A 413 26.67 22.76 -15.02
C PRO A 413 27.58 23.46 -16.04
N LEU A 414 28.90 23.31 -15.89
CA LEU A 414 29.86 23.77 -16.88
C LEU A 414 29.50 23.13 -18.23
N ALA A 415 29.18 23.96 -19.21
CA ALA A 415 29.08 23.51 -20.59
C ALA A 415 30.46 22.99 -21.00
N LEU A 416 30.56 21.69 -21.31
CA LEU A 416 31.68 21.15 -22.08
C LEU A 416 31.72 21.94 -23.39
N LYS A 417 32.72 22.80 -23.56
CA LYS A 417 33.13 23.27 -24.88
C LYS A 417 33.72 22.06 -25.60
N VAL A 418 32.97 21.51 -26.54
CA VAL A 418 33.53 20.71 -27.62
C VAL A 418 34.42 21.66 -28.42
N ILE A 419 35.73 21.54 -28.24
CA ILE A 419 36.72 22.16 -29.12
C ILE A 419 36.86 21.21 -30.30
N VAL A 420 36.35 21.62 -31.45
CA VAL A 420 36.69 21.01 -32.73
C VAL A 420 37.97 21.68 -33.20
N HIS A 421 39.05 20.91 -33.29
CA HIS A 421 40.16 21.12 -34.22
C HIS A 421 40.56 19.78 -34.80
#